data_AF-Q13BX7-F1
#
_entry.id   AF-Q13BX7-F1
#
_cell.length_a   1.000
_cell.length_b   1.000
_cell.length_c   1.000
_cell.angle_alpha   90.00
_cell.angle_beta   90.00
_cell.angle_gamma   90.00
#
_symmetry.space_group_name_H-M   'P 1'
#
loop_
_entity.id
_entity.type
_entity.pdbx_description
1 polymer ?
#
loop_
_entity_poly.entity_id
_entity_poly.type
_entity_poly.pdbx_seq_one_letter_code
_entity_poly.pdbx_strand_id
1 'polypeptide(L)'
;MCTVCGCGDSSVDPGHAHGHAHDHDHPHDHAHPHGHDYAHPHDHDHGHEPHHHDHHHNHDHAHPAAAAGSLDFGGGIAGVHVAGLTQARVVQIERDILSKNDSYAAANRARFAASGAFALNFVSSPGSGKTTLLVKTITDLKDSYPIAVIEGDQQTANDAERIRATGAPAIQINTGKGCHLDAHMVGHALDQLPAVSGGLLFIENVGNLVCPAAFDLGEAHKVVVLSVTEGEDKPLKYPHMFAAADLLLLNKIDLLPHLDFDLAATIEYARRVNPKIEVLLVSAKSGEGLPAFYAWIAKRAAAARAAAKAAG
;
A
#
# COMPACT_ATOMS: atom_id res chain seq x y z
N MET A 1 22.84 17.11 -0.13
CA MET A 1 22.43 16.60 -1.45
C MET A 1 22.04 15.14 -1.30
N CYS A 2 20.77 14.80 -1.40
CA CYS A 2 20.32 13.40 -1.35
C CYS A 2 20.53 12.78 -2.75
N THR A 3 21.51 11.89 -2.88
CA THR A 3 22.02 11.33 -4.15
C THR A 3 21.15 10.25 -4.78
N VAL A 4 19.94 9.99 -4.27
CA VAL A 4 19.15 8.81 -4.67
C VAL A 4 17.93 9.15 -5.53
N CYS A 5 17.45 10.40 -5.59
CA CYS A 5 16.20 10.69 -6.33
C CYS A 5 16.17 12.01 -7.12
N GLY A 6 17.15 12.91 -7.02
CA GLY A 6 17.18 14.13 -7.85
C GLY A 6 15.97 15.07 -7.71
N CYS A 7 15.01 14.80 -6.81
CA CYS A 7 13.94 15.74 -6.47
C CYS A 7 14.47 16.71 -5.41
N GLY A 8 14.57 17.99 -5.79
CA GLY A 8 14.72 19.08 -4.83
C GLY A 8 13.60 19.06 -3.79
N ASP A 9 13.86 19.65 -2.62
CA ASP A 9 12.93 19.73 -1.49
C ASP A 9 11.58 20.29 -1.94
N SER A 10 10.64 19.39 -2.22
CA SER A 10 9.26 19.70 -2.58
C SER A 10 8.42 19.58 -1.31
N SER A 11 8.78 20.37 -0.30
CA SER A 11 7.86 20.74 0.77
C SER A 11 6.96 21.84 0.23
N VAL A 12 5.64 21.67 0.37
CA VAL A 12 4.67 22.73 0.03
C VAL A 12 4.78 23.81 1.10
N ASP A 13 5.68 24.77 0.89
CA ASP A 13 5.88 25.92 1.78
C ASP A 13 4.94 27.06 1.32
N PRO A 14 4.14 27.67 2.20
CA PRO A 14 3.18 28.68 1.78
C PRO A 14 3.89 30.04 1.62
N GLY A 15 4.47 30.25 0.43
CA GLY A 15 4.72 31.55 -0.17
C GLY A 15 6.02 32.26 0.22
N HIS A 16 6.89 32.49 -0.77
CA HIS A 16 7.64 33.75 -0.96
C HIS A 16 8.33 33.75 -2.34
N ALA A 17 8.17 34.86 -3.07
CA ALA A 17 8.75 35.08 -4.39
C ALA A 17 10.12 35.75 -4.28
N HIS A 18 11.15 35.15 -4.86
CA HIS A 18 12.42 35.83 -5.15
C HIS A 18 13.00 35.34 -6.48
N GLY A 19 13.23 36.29 -7.38
CA GLY A 19 13.90 36.07 -8.66
C GLY A 19 15.41 36.23 -8.53
N HIS A 20 16.16 35.41 -9.26
CA HIS A 20 17.58 35.63 -9.51
C HIS A 20 17.94 35.25 -10.95
N ALA A 21 18.61 36.19 -11.62
CA ALA A 21 19.24 36.01 -12.92
C ALA A 21 20.63 35.38 -12.74
N HIS A 22 21.02 34.49 -13.65
CA HIS A 22 22.36 33.92 -13.73
C HIS A 22 23.01 34.34 -15.05
N ASP A 23 24.11 35.07 -14.96
CA ASP A 23 25.10 35.21 -16.04
C ASP A 23 26.05 34.01 -15.98
N HIS A 24 26.27 33.35 -17.13
CA HIS A 24 27.27 32.31 -17.30
C HIS A 24 28.36 32.80 -18.27
N ASP A 25 29.57 32.97 -17.73
CA ASP A 25 30.79 33.16 -18.50
C ASP A 25 31.55 31.83 -18.55
N HIS A 26 31.85 31.34 -19.75
CA HIS A 26 32.74 30.21 -20.00
C HIS A 26 33.73 30.58 -21.10
N PRO A 27 35.05 30.53 -20.85
CA PRO A 27 36.03 30.38 -21.91
C PRO A 27 36.48 28.92 -22.01
N HIS A 28 36.45 28.44 -23.26
CA HIS A 28 37.13 27.25 -23.74
C HIS A 28 38.65 27.43 -23.69
N ASP A 29 39.42 26.34 -23.55
CA ASP A 29 40.60 26.18 -24.40
C ASP A 29 41.09 24.73 -24.58
N HIS A 30 41.81 24.56 -25.67
CA HIS A 30 42.04 23.37 -26.49
C HIS A 30 43.14 22.37 -26.03
N ALA A 31 43.09 21.16 -26.61
CA ALA A 31 44.15 20.56 -27.45
C ALA A 31 44.58 19.11 -27.10
N HIS A 32 44.28 18.19 -28.04
CA HIS A 32 45.06 16.98 -28.35
C HIS A 32 46.39 17.39 -29.06
N PRO A 33 47.38 16.53 -29.47
CA PRO A 33 47.28 15.08 -29.78
C PRO A 33 48.57 14.22 -29.59
N HIS A 34 48.49 12.96 -30.08
CA HIS A 34 49.56 12.01 -30.46
C HIS A 34 50.08 11.10 -29.32
N GLY A 35 50.36 9.81 -29.50
CA GLY A 35 50.46 8.97 -30.69
C GLY A 35 51.60 7.96 -30.48
N HIS A 36 51.39 6.73 -30.97
CA HIS A 36 52.36 5.66 -31.28
C HIS A 36 52.43 4.43 -30.36
N ASP A 37 52.05 3.33 -31.02
CA ASP A 37 52.37 1.92 -30.79
C ASP A 37 53.87 1.67 -30.70
N TYR A 38 54.28 0.76 -29.81
CA TYR A 38 55.37 -0.19 -30.05
C TYR A 38 55.13 -1.48 -29.27
N ALA A 39 55.00 -2.58 -30.01
CA ALA A 39 55.02 -3.94 -29.50
C ALA A 39 56.47 -4.47 -29.56
N HIS A 40 56.95 -5.09 -28.48
CA HIS A 40 58.00 -6.11 -28.54
C HIS A 40 57.76 -7.18 -27.46
N PRO A 41 58.06 -8.45 -27.76
CA PRO A 41 57.74 -9.58 -26.91
C PRO A 41 58.87 -9.85 -25.90
N HIS A 42 58.50 -10.14 -24.66
CA HIS A 42 59.40 -10.74 -23.68
C HIS A 42 58.82 -12.07 -23.22
N ASP A 43 59.52 -13.15 -23.58
CA ASP A 43 59.39 -14.45 -22.94
C ASP A 43 59.91 -14.33 -21.51
N HIS A 44 59.01 -14.52 -20.54
CA HIS A 44 59.37 -14.79 -19.16
C HIS A 44 58.68 -16.08 -18.72
N ASP A 45 59.51 -17.12 -18.59
CA ASP A 45 59.22 -18.37 -17.91
C ASP A 45 59.03 -18.08 -16.41
N HIS A 46 57.78 -18.12 -15.96
CA HIS A 46 57.40 -18.08 -14.55
C HIS A 46 56.48 -19.26 -14.25
N GLY A 47 57.03 -20.22 -13.52
CA GLY A 47 56.27 -21.31 -12.91
C GLY A 47 55.25 -20.75 -11.93
N HIS A 48 53.97 -20.90 -12.27
CA HIS A 48 52.85 -20.59 -11.40
C HIS A 48 52.19 -21.88 -10.92
N GLU A 49 52.18 -22.08 -9.61
CA GLU A 49 51.28 -22.98 -8.92
C GLU A 49 49.82 -22.64 -9.26
N PRO A 50 48.90 -23.63 -9.35
CA PRO A 50 47.50 -23.36 -9.64
C PRO A 50 46.82 -22.72 -8.43
N HIS A 51 46.74 -21.40 -8.41
CA HIS A 51 45.77 -20.70 -7.58
C HIS A 51 44.38 -20.91 -8.18
N HIS A 52 43.62 -21.81 -7.56
CA HIS A 52 42.17 -21.89 -7.76
C HIS A 52 41.54 -20.59 -7.27
N HIS A 53 41.32 -19.65 -8.17
CA HIS A 53 40.31 -18.62 -7.97
C HIS A 53 38.95 -19.27 -8.22
N ASP A 54 38.20 -19.52 -7.13
CA ASP A 54 36.76 -19.72 -7.20
C ASP A 54 36.14 -18.44 -7.74
N HIS A 55 36.07 -18.35 -9.06
CA HIS A 55 35.15 -17.45 -9.73
C HIS A 55 33.75 -17.98 -9.44
N HIS A 56 33.13 -17.42 -8.41
CA HIS A 56 31.68 -17.46 -8.29
C HIS A 56 31.09 -16.78 -9.53
N HIS A 57 30.87 -17.59 -10.57
CA HIS A 57 30.01 -17.23 -11.69
C HIS A 57 28.63 -17.01 -11.10
N ASN A 58 28.28 -15.74 -10.90
CA ASN A 58 26.92 -15.33 -10.67
C ASN A 58 26.17 -15.71 -11.95
N HIS A 59 25.47 -16.84 -11.90
CA HIS A 59 24.55 -17.23 -12.96
C HIS A 59 23.41 -16.22 -12.94
N ASP A 60 23.52 -15.19 -13.78
CA ASP A 60 22.38 -14.34 -14.10
C ASP A 60 21.28 -15.25 -14.64
N HIS A 61 20.20 -15.32 -13.86
CA HIS A 61 19.08 -16.18 -14.09
C HIS A 61 18.44 -15.84 -15.44
N ALA A 62 18.25 -16.88 -16.25
CA ALA A 62 17.51 -16.82 -17.51
C ALA A 62 16.21 -16.02 -17.33
N HIS A 63 16.07 -14.93 -18.08
CA HIS A 63 14.80 -14.22 -18.19
C HIS A 63 13.75 -15.19 -18.77
N PRO A 64 12.61 -15.41 -18.10
CA PRO A 64 11.52 -16.16 -18.69
C PRO A 64 11.11 -15.47 -19.99
N ALA A 65 10.91 -16.25 -21.05
CA ALA A 65 10.41 -15.74 -22.32
C ALA A 65 9.01 -15.15 -22.10
N ALA A 66 8.95 -13.82 -21.99
CA ALA A 66 7.72 -13.08 -21.91
C ALA A 66 6.90 -13.27 -23.20
N ALA A 67 5.57 -13.18 -23.13
CA ALA A 67 4.71 -13.25 -24.31
C ALA A 67 5.16 -12.22 -25.36
N ALA A 68 5.03 -12.54 -26.65
CA ALA A 68 5.54 -11.71 -27.74
C ALA A 68 5.14 -10.22 -27.55
N GLY A 69 6.15 -9.36 -27.33
CA GLY A 69 5.96 -7.93 -27.10
C GLY A 69 5.87 -7.47 -25.63
N SER A 70 6.11 -8.33 -24.65
CA SER A 70 6.15 -7.96 -23.22
C SER A 70 7.55 -8.11 -22.62
N LEU A 71 7.87 -7.27 -21.62
CA LEU A 71 9.04 -7.39 -20.77
C LEU A 71 8.56 -7.66 -19.34
N ASP A 72 9.04 -8.74 -18.72
CA ASP A 72 8.65 -9.12 -17.36
C ASP A 72 9.82 -8.91 -16.39
N PHE A 73 9.77 -7.81 -15.65
CA PHE A 73 10.71 -7.51 -14.56
C PHE A 73 10.23 -8.03 -13.19
N GLY A 74 9.04 -8.65 -13.13
CA GLY A 74 8.45 -9.22 -11.92
C GLY A 74 8.59 -10.74 -11.81
N GLY A 75 8.97 -11.44 -12.89
CA GLY A 75 9.07 -12.91 -12.90
C GLY A 75 10.15 -13.54 -12.01
N GLY A 76 10.99 -12.74 -11.35
CA GLY A 76 11.99 -13.22 -10.38
C GLY A 76 11.38 -13.61 -9.02
N ILE A 77 12.16 -14.30 -8.18
CA ILE A 77 11.69 -14.76 -6.86
C ILE A 77 11.23 -13.62 -5.92
N ALA A 78 11.70 -12.39 -6.15
CA ALA A 78 11.30 -11.23 -5.37
C ALA A 78 9.99 -10.61 -5.86
N GLY A 79 9.44 -11.04 -7.01
CA GLY A 79 8.24 -10.43 -7.59
C GLY A 79 8.44 -9.00 -8.12
N VAL A 80 9.63 -8.41 -7.92
CA VAL A 80 9.98 -7.04 -8.26
C VAL A 80 11.43 -6.94 -8.73
N HIS A 81 11.74 -5.90 -9.51
CA HIS A 81 13.11 -5.55 -9.87
C HIS A 81 13.53 -4.25 -9.18
N VAL A 82 14.67 -4.27 -8.48
CA VAL A 82 15.30 -3.08 -7.89
C VAL A 82 16.70 -2.96 -8.45
N ALA A 83 16.96 -1.85 -9.16
CA ALA A 83 18.27 -1.59 -9.75
C ALA A 83 19.36 -1.59 -8.67
N GLY A 84 20.43 -2.36 -8.90
CA GLY A 84 21.56 -2.47 -7.97
C GLY A 84 21.38 -3.48 -6.83
N LEU A 85 20.26 -4.22 -6.76
CA LEU A 85 20.05 -5.29 -5.78
C LEU A 85 19.81 -6.64 -6.44
N THR A 86 20.35 -7.71 -5.85
CA THR A 86 20.03 -9.08 -6.26
C THR A 86 18.64 -9.47 -5.76
N GLN A 87 17.98 -10.40 -6.44
CA GLN A 87 16.66 -10.92 -6.04
C GLN A 87 16.67 -11.47 -4.61
N ALA A 88 17.70 -12.23 -4.23
CA ALA A 88 17.84 -12.75 -2.87
C ALA A 88 17.97 -11.65 -1.83
N ARG A 89 18.69 -10.56 -2.15
CA ARG A 89 18.83 -9.41 -1.25
C ARG A 89 17.50 -8.67 -1.07
N VAL A 90 16.72 -8.50 -2.15
CA VAL A 90 15.37 -7.89 -2.07
C VAL A 90 14.46 -8.73 -1.16
N VAL A 91 14.39 -10.04 -1.38
CA VAL A 91 13.57 -10.95 -0.55
C VAL A 91 13.99 -10.90 0.92
N GLN A 92 15.29 -10.84 1.21
CA GLN A 92 15.77 -10.74 2.59
C GLN A 92 15.30 -9.43 3.25
N ILE A 93 15.49 -8.30 2.57
CA ILE A 93 15.06 -6.99 3.10
C ILE A 93 13.54 -6.98 3.34
N GLU A 94 12.77 -7.49 2.40
CA GLU A 94 11.31 -7.59 2.52
C GLU A 94 10.91 -8.44 3.73
N ARG A 95 11.50 -9.64 3.91
CA ARG A 95 11.21 -10.51 5.05
C ARG A 95 11.56 -9.87 6.39
N ASP A 96 12.70 -9.18 6.47
CA ASP A 96 13.13 -8.52 7.70
C ASP A 96 12.12 -7.40 8.10
N ILE A 97 11.64 -6.63 7.11
CA ILE A 97 10.64 -5.58 7.32
C ILE A 97 9.29 -6.17 7.73
N LEU A 98 8.79 -7.15 6.97
CA LEU A 98 7.46 -7.74 7.20
C LEU A 98 7.40 -8.51 8.52
N SER A 99 8.44 -9.27 8.86
CA SER A 99 8.50 -9.98 10.16
C SER A 99 8.43 -9.00 11.33
N LYS A 100 9.08 -7.83 11.21
CA LYS A 100 9.01 -6.81 12.25
C LYS A 100 7.60 -6.21 12.33
N ASN A 101 6.97 -5.91 11.19
CA ASN A 101 5.58 -5.46 11.13
C ASN A 101 4.62 -6.46 11.79
N ASP A 102 4.75 -7.75 11.51
CA ASP A 102 3.88 -8.80 12.05
C ASP A 102 3.90 -8.85 13.58
N SER A 103 5.04 -8.55 14.20
CA SER A 103 5.14 -8.44 15.67
C SER A 103 4.28 -7.29 16.23
N TYR A 104 4.23 -6.15 15.53
CA TYR A 104 3.37 -5.03 15.91
C TYR A 104 1.90 -5.33 15.61
N ALA A 105 1.61 -5.98 14.49
CA ALA A 105 0.25 -6.36 14.11
C ALA A 105 -0.36 -7.35 15.13
N ALA A 106 0.44 -8.32 15.59
CA ALA A 106 0.05 -9.22 16.66
C ALA A 106 -0.29 -8.48 17.97
N ALA A 107 0.52 -7.47 18.34
CA ALA A 107 0.25 -6.64 19.51
C ALA A 107 -1.05 -5.81 19.36
N ASN A 108 -1.27 -5.19 18.20
CA ASN A 108 -2.50 -4.44 17.91
C ASN A 108 -3.72 -5.35 17.97
N ARG A 109 -3.65 -6.52 17.34
CA ARG A 109 -4.72 -7.52 17.36
C ARG A 109 -5.06 -7.97 18.78
N ALA A 110 -4.05 -8.19 19.63
CA ALA A 110 -4.28 -8.51 21.04
C ALA A 110 -5.01 -7.39 21.78
N ARG A 111 -4.67 -6.11 21.51
CA ARG A 111 -5.39 -4.94 22.07
C ARG A 111 -6.85 -4.89 21.61
N PHE A 112 -7.12 -5.15 20.33
CA PHE A 112 -8.48 -5.20 19.78
C PHE A 112 -9.29 -6.35 20.39
N ALA A 113 -8.69 -7.55 20.47
CA ALA A 113 -9.32 -8.73 21.06
C ALA A 113 -9.65 -8.51 22.54
N ALA A 114 -8.74 -7.93 23.32
CA ALA A 114 -8.96 -7.66 24.75
C ALA A 114 -10.08 -6.64 24.98
N SER A 115 -10.23 -5.64 24.11
CA SER A 115 -11.28 -4.61 24.21
C SER A 115 -12.60 -5.02 23.55
N GLY A 116 -12.61 -6.10 22.76
CA GLY A 116 -13.72 -6.47 21.89
C GLY A 116 -13.98 -5.48 20.75
N ALA A 117 -13.01 -4.61 20.44
CA ALA A 117 -13.09 -3.68 19.33
C ALA A 117 -12.99 -4.43 17.99
N PHE A 118 -13.87 -4.10 17.05
CA PHE A 118 -13.86 -4.67 15.71
C PHE A 118 -13.18 -3.71 14.73
N ALA A 119 -11.93 -4.02 14.37
CA ALA A 119 -11.09 -3.19 13.52
C ALA A 119 -11.18 -3.61 12.04
N LEU A 120 -11.39 -2.64 11.14
CA LEU A 120 -11.41 -2.84 9.68
C LEU A 120 -10.40 -1.93 9.00
N ASN A 121 -9.62 -2.48 8.06
CA ASN A 121 -8.66 -1.75 7.25
C ASN A 121 -9.21 -1.52 5.84
N PHE A 122 -9.49 -0.27 5.49
CA PHE A 122 -10.02 0.13 4.20
C PHE A 122 -8.87 0.51 3.25
N VAL A 123 -8.75 -0.25 2.17
CA VAL A 123 -7.71 -0.10 1.13
C VAL A 123 -8.37 0.15 -0.21
N SER A 124 -7.78 0.99 -1.06
CA SER A 124 -8.37 1.34 -2.37
C SER A 124 -7.35 2.03 -3.27
N SER A 125 -7.72 2.33 -4.52
CA SER A 125 -7.04 3.38 -5.28
C SER A 125 -7.36 4.78 -4.72
N PRO A 126 -6.60 5.82 -5.07
CA PRO A 126 -7.01 7.20 -4.83
C PRO A 126 -8.37 7.50 -5.49
N GLY A 127 -9.27 8.17 -4.79
CA GLY A 127 -10.56 8.58 -5.35
C GLY A 127 -11.64 7.48 -5.43
N SER A 128 -11.40 6.27 -4.93
CA SER A 128 -12.43 5.20 -4.87
C SER A 128 -13.59 5.53 -3.91
N GLY A 129 -13.41 6.53 -3.03
CA GLY A 129 -14.46 7.08 -2.16
C GLY A 129 -14.48 6.54 -0.73
N LYS A 130 -13.33 6.06 -0.20
CA LYS A 130 -13.20 5.56 1.18
C LYS A 130 -13.73 6.55 2.22
N THR A 131 -13.23 7.78 2.23
CA THR A 131 -13.65 8.77 3.22
C THR A 131 -15.14 9.10 3.14
N THR A 132 -15.70 9.19 1.94
CA THR A 132 -17.15 9.45 1.78
C THR A 132 -17.98 8.27 2.29
N LEU A 133 -17.53 7.04 2.01
CA LEU A 133 -18.13 5.83 2.55
C LEU A 133 -18.03 5.78 4.08
N LEU A 134 -16.88 6.11 4.65
CA LEU A 134 -16.66 6.14 6.10
C LEU A 134 -17.51 7.22 6.77
N VAL A 135 -17.51 8.46 6.25
CA VAL A 135 -18.38 9.54 6.76
C VAL A 135 -19.83 9.08 6.84
N LYS A 136 -20.35 8.48 5.76
CA LYS A 136 -21.73 7.97 5.72
C LYS A 136 -21.96 6.83 6.71
N THR A 137 -21.04 5.87 6.76
CA THR A 137 -21.09 4.71 7.68
C THR A 137 -21.07 5.16 9.14
N ILE A 138 -20.21 6.11 9.49
CA ILE A 138 -20.09 6.65 10.84
C ILE A 138 -21.37 7.40 11.22
N THR A 139 -21.87 8.27 10.35
CA THR A 139 -23.13 8.98 10.60
C THR A 139 -24.28 8.02 10.89
N ASP A 140 -24.36 6.90 10.17
CA ASP A 140 -25.46 5.94 10.32
C ASP A 140 -25.29 4.98 11.51
N LEU A 141 -24.05 4.74 11.99
CA LEU A 141 -23.76 3.73 13.02
C LEU A 141 -23.33 4.29 14.38
N LYS A 142 -22.95 5.57 14.49
CA LYS A 142 -22.38 6.16 15.73
C LYS A 142 -23.29 6.12 16.94
N ASP A 143 -24.61 6.05 16.75
CA ASP A 143 -25.56 5.94 17.86
C ASP A 143 -25.70 4.49 18.36
N SER A 144 -25.23 3.51 17.58
CA SER A 144 -25.27 2.08 17.92
C SER A 144 -23.92 1.54 18.41
N TYR A 145 -22.82 2.23 18.09
CA TYR A 145 -21.46 1.80 18.41
C TYR A 145 -20.59 2.98 18.83
N PRO A 146 -19.69 2.80 19.81
CA PRO A 146 -18.49 3.63 19.90
C PRO A 146 -17.67 3.46 18.62
N ILE A 147 -17.30 4.56 17.96
CA ILE A 147 -16.53 4.52 16.71
C ILE A 147 -15.32 5.45 16.82
N ALA A 148 -14.15 4.98 16.37
CA ALA A 148 -12.97 5.81 16.14
C ALA A 148 -12.35 5.50 14.77
N VAL A 149 -11.55 6.44 14.28
CA VAL A 149 -10.90 6.33 12.97
C VAL A 149 -9.40 6.62 13.05
N ILE A 150 -8.62 5.84 12.31
CA ILE A 150 -7.23 6.15 11.98
C ILE A 150 -7.21 6.47 10.49
N GLU A 151 -6.80 7.68 10.13
CA GLU A 151 -6.69 8.16 8.76
C GLU A 151 -5.24 8.16 8.32
N GLY A 152 -4.92 7.52 7.21
CA GLY A 152 -3.58 7.46 6.62
C GLY A 152 -3.53 8.11 5.25
N ASP A 153 -2.75 9.18 5.12
CA ASP A 153 -2.48 9.81 3.82
C ASP A 153 -1.00 10.22 3.73
N GLN A 154 -0.52 10.59 2.55
CA GLN A 154 0.83 11.14 2.38
C GLN A 154 0.98 12.49 3.06
N GLN A 155 -0.02 13.35 2.88
CA GLN A 155 -0.02 14.73 3.36
C GLN A 155 -1.45 15.20 3.67
N THR A 156 -1.55 16.34 4.36
CA THR A 156 -2.80 17.02 4.77
C THR A 156 -3.61 16.26 5.81
N ALA A 157 -4.61 16.92 6.40
CA ALA A 157 -5.54 16.32 7.35
C ALA A 157 -6.99 16.35 6.84
N ASN A 158 -7.19 16.56 5.53
CA ASN A 158 -8.49 16.86 4.95
C ASN A 158 -9.53 15.76 5.23
N ASP A 159 -9.13 14.50 5.05
CA ASP A 159 -10.02 13.37 5.26
C ASP A 159 -10.30 13.16 6.76
N ALA A 160 -9.29 13.32 7.62
CA ALA A 160 -9.49 13.30 9.07
C ALA A 160 -10.41 14.42 9.57
N GLU A 161 -10.37 15.64 9.00
CA GLU A 161 -11.31 16.70 9.36
C GLU A 161 -12.74 16.38 8.93
N ARG A 162 -12.92 15.79 7.73
CA ARG A 162 -14.24 15.35 7.26
C ARG A 162 -14.83 14.28 8.18
N ILE A 163 -13.99 13.36 8.67
CA ILE A 163 -14.41 12.35 9.63
C ILE A 163 -14.74 12.98 10.98
N ARG A 164 -13.89 13.87 11.51
CA ARG A 164 -14.16 14.57 12.77
C ARG A 164 -15.46 15.37 12.75
N ALA A 165 -15.83 15.94 11.61
CA ALA A 165 -17.09 16.65 11.43
C ALA A 165 -18.34 15.76 11.66
N THR A 166 -18.22 14.42 11.60
CA THR A 166 -19.30 13.50 11.96
C THR A 166 -19.52 13.36 13.48
N GLY A 167 -18.56 13.82 14.28
CA GLY A 167 -18.47 13.66 15.73
C GLY A 167 -17.60 12.48 16.19
N ALA A 168 -17.09 11.65 15.29
CA ALA A 168 -16.19 10.56 15.65
C ALA A 168 -14.75 11.05 15.88
N PRO A 169 -14.04 10.56 16.91
CA PRO A 169 -12.61 10.81 17.07
C PRO A 169 -11.82 10.21 15.90
N ALA A 170 -10.89 10.97 15.35
CA ALA A 170 -10.00 10.52 14.28
C ALA A 170 -8.57 11.04 14.47
N ILE A 171 -7.59 10.15 14.27
CA ILE A 171 -6.15 10.49 14.26
C ILE A 171 -5.64 10.44 12.81
N GLN A 172 -5.04 11.54 12.35
CA GLN A 172 -4.34 11.60 11.06
C GLN A 172 -2.91 11.07 11.22
N ILE A 173 -2.50 10.21 10.31
CA ILE A 173 -1.14 9.76 10.11
C ILE A 173 -0.68 10.30 8.75
N ASN A 174 0.29 11.21 8.77
CA ASN A 174 0.97 11.67 7.56
C ASN A 174 2.17 10.78 7.31
N THR A 175 2.09 9.94 6.28
CA THR A 175 3.12 8.96 5.91
C THR A 175 4.29 9.57 5.13
N GLY A 176 4.19 10.85 4.76
CA GLY A 176 5.21 11.55 3.98
C GLY A 176 5.33 10.94 2.59
N LYS A 177 6.44 10.26 2.31
CA LYS A 177 6.64 9.52 1.04
C LYS A 177 6.19 8.06 1.13
N GLY A 178 5.71 7.62 2.30
CA GLY A 178 5.15 6.29 2.46
C GLY A 178 3.95 6.05 1.56
N CYS A 179 3.73 4.80 1.17
CA CYS A 179 2.64 4.39 0.28
C CYS A 179 1.59 3.50 0.97
N HIS A 180 1.72 3.29 2.29
CA HIS A 180 0.87 2.45 3.12
C HIS A 180 1.01 2.87 4.60
N LEU A 181 0.04 2.47 5.41
CA LEU A 181 0.19 2.36 6.86
C LEU A 181 0.84 1.02 7.23
N ASP A 182 1.64 1.01 8.29
CA ASP A 182 2.14 -0.20 8.94
C ASP A 182 1.55 -0.37 10.36
N ALA A 183 1.71 -1.55 10.96
CA ALA A 183 1.16 -1.83 12.27
C ALA A 183 1.78 -1.00 13.40
N HIS A 184 3.02 -0.54 13.25
CA HIS A 184 3.68 0.30 14.24
C HIS A 184 3.03 1.69 14.28
N MET A 185 2.79 2.29 13.11
CA MET A 185 2.05 3.55 12.96
C MET A 185 0.65 3.46 13.57
N VAL A 186 -0.07 2.36 13.29
CA VAL A 186 -1.39 2.11 13.89
C VAL A 186 -1.30 2.00 15.41
N GLY A 187 -0.30 1.28 15.94
CA GLY A 187 -0.08 1.15 17.37
C GLY A 187 0.07 2.50 18.08
N HIS A 188 0.84 3.43 17.51
CA HIS A 188 1.00 4.80 18.04
C HIS A 188 -0.28 5.62 17.97
N ALA A 189 -1.10 5.45 16.93
CA ALA A 189 -2.38 6.13 16.84
C ALA A 189 -3.38 5.60 17.89
N LEU A 190 -3.34 4.30 18.20
CA LEU A 190 -4.17 3.70 19.24
C LEU A 190 -3.84 4.25 20.64
N ASP A 191 -2.59 4.62 20.91
CA ASP A 191 -2.20 5.22 22.19
C ASP A 191 -2.79 6.64 22.40
N GLN A 192 -3.25 7.29 21.32
CA GLN A 192 -3.86 8.63 21.35
C GLN A 192 -5.38 8.62 21.20
N LEU A 193 -5.94 7.56 20.63
CA LEU A 193 -7.38 7.43 20.47
C LEU A 193 -8.07 7.11 21.82
N PRO A 194 -9.30 7.59 22.04
CA PRO A 194 -10.10 7.11 23.15
C PRO A 194 -10.38 5.61 23.01
N ALA A 195 -10.52 4.92 24.13
CA ALA A 195 -10.81 3.49 24.14
C ALA A 195 -12.16 3.20 23.43
N VAL A 196 -12.14 2.31 22.43
CA VAL A 196 -13.31 1.87 21.65
C VAL A 196 -13.77 0.47 22.07
N SER A 197 -13.93 0.24 23.38
CA SER A 197 -14.33 -1.06 23.92
C SER A 197 -15.68 -1.53 23.38
N GLY A 198 -15.71 -2.71 22.77
CA GLY A 198 -16.87 -3.26 22.08
C GLY A 198 -17.38 -2.43 20.90
N GLY A 199 -16.57 -1.48 20.42
CA GLY A 199 -16.90 -0.57 19.33
C GLY A 199 -16.33 -0.99 17.98
N LEU A 200 -16.30 -0.03 17.07
CA LEU A 200 -15.74 -0.15 15.73
C LEU A 200 -14.50 0.74 15.63
N LEU A 201 -13.43 0.20 15.05
CA LEU A 201 -12.27 0.97 14.62
C LEU A 201 -12.17 0.89 13.11
N PHE A 202 -12.23 2.04 12.43
CA PHE A 202 -11.97 2.10 11.00
C PHE A 202 -10.56 2.63 10.76
N ILE A 203 -9.77 1.92 9.97
CA ILE A 203 -8.45 2.36 9.54
C ILE A 203 -8.56 2.66 8.05
N GLU A 204 -8.59 3.93 7.69
CA GLU A 204 -8.50 4.35 6.29
C GLU A 204 -7.03 4.36 5.86
N ASN A 205 -6.64 3.43 5.00
CA ASN A 205 -5.27 3.35 4.51
C ASN A 205 -5.02 4.35 3.38
N VAL A 206 -3.74 4.56 3.06
CA VAL A 206 -3.31 5.35 1.90
C VAL A 206 -3.96 4.78 0.63
N GLY A 207 -4.38 5.64 -0.29
CA GLY A 207 -4.92 5.24 -1.59
C GLY A 207 -3.88 4.52 -2.45
N ASN A 208 -3.72 3.21 -2.27
CA ASN A 208 -2.83 2.35 -3.04
C ASN A 208 -3.32 0.88 -3.04
N LEU A 209 -3.35 0.24 -4.21
CA LEU A 209 -3.71 -1.18 -4.37
C LEU A 209 -2.50 -2.14 -4.42
N VAL A 210 -1.28 -1.65 -4.18
CA VAL A 210 -0.04 -2.42 -4.22
C VAL A 210 0.55 -2.55 -2.82
N CYS A 211 1.11 -1.47 -2.28
CA CYS A 211 1.87 -1.52 -1.03
C CYS A 211 1.07 -2.10 0.15
N PRO A 212 -0.19 -1.67 0.42
CA PRO A 212 -0.90 -2.10 1.63
C PRO A 212 -1.31 -3.57 1.64
N ALA A 213 -1.15 -4.30 0.52
CA ALA A 213 -1.49 -5.71 0.44
C ALA A 213 -0.59 -6.58 1.32
N ALA A 214 0.69 -6.19 1.48
CA ALA A 214 1.68 -6.96 2.24
C ALA A 214 1.70 -6.65 3.74
N PHE A 215 1.05 -5.56 4.18
CA PHE A 215 1.11 -5.09 5.55
C PHE A 215 -0.17 -5.43 6.32
N ASP A 216 -0.04 -6.34 7.27
CA ASP A 216 -1.02 -6.60 8.33
C ASP A 216 -0.93 -5.49 9.38
N LEU A 217 -2.06 -4.90 9.78
CA LEU A 217 -2.12 -3.86 10.81
C LEU A 217 -2.64 -4.39 12.15
N GLY A 218 -3.03 -5.67 12.19
CA GLY A 218 -3.76 -6.28 13.29
C GLY A 218 -5.28 -6.24 13.13
N GLU A 219 -5.78 -5.75 12.00
CA GLU A 219 -7.22 -5.66 11.72
C GLU A 219 -7.91 -7.03 11.72
N ALA A 220 -9.24 -7.02 11.93
CA ALA A 220 -10.04 -8.23 11.80
C ALA A 220 -10.28 -8.60 10.34
N HIS A 221 -10.50 -7.59 9.48
CA HIS A 221 -10.68 -7.77 8.05
C HIS A 221 -10.09 -6.60 7.26
N LYS A 222 -9.47 -6.95 6.13
CA LYS A 222 -9.09 -5.99 5.09
C LYS A 222 -10.24 -5.85 4.09
N VAL A 223 -10.71 -4.62 3.90
CA VAL A 223 -11.83 -4.26 3.04
C VAL A 223 -11.30 -3.46 1.85
N VAL A 224 -11.34 -4.06 0.66
CA VAL A 224 -10.96 -3.35 -0.56
C VAL A 224 -12.16 -2.58 -1.11
N VAL A 225 -11.99 -1.28 -1.32
CA VAL A 225 -12.99 -0.42 -1.96
C VAL A 225 -12.54 -0.16 -3.40
N LEU A 226 -13.35 -0.61 -4.36
CA LEU A 226 -13.12 -0.40 -5.80
C LEU A 226 -14.26 0.45 -6.33
N SER A 227 -13.99 1.51 -7.07
CA SER A 227 -15.03 2.27 -7.75
C SER A 227 -15.29 1.72 -9.16
N VAL A 228 -16.54 1.72 -9.59
CA VAL A 228 -16.93 1.39 -10.97
C VAL A 228 -16.29 2.32 -12.03
N THR A 229 -15.71 3.45 -11.63
CA THR A 229 -14.99 4.35 -12.55
C THR A 229 -13.55 3.91 -12.83
N GLU A 230 -13.08 2.84 -12.20
CA GLU A 230 -11.68 2.40 -12.29
C GLU A 230 -11.44 1.31 -13.35
N GLY A 231 -12.51 0.69 -13.86
CA GLY A 231 -12.46 -0.44 -14.80
C GLY A 231 -12.49 -1.80 -14.11
N GLU A 232 -13.06 -2.77 -14.82
CA GLU A 232 -13.42 -4.12 -14.32
C GLU A 232 -12.21 -5.01 -14.05
N ASP A 233 -11.08 -4.79 -14.73
CA ASP A 233 -9.90 -5.65 -14.70
C ASP A 233 -8.96 -5.46 -13.50
N LYS A 234 -9.31 -4.55 -12.58
CA LYS A 234 -8.52 -4.23 -11.39
C LYS A 234 -8.17 -5.45 -10.52
N PRO A 235 -9.07 -6.42 -10.28
CA PRO A 235 -8.71 -7.60 -9.52
C PRO A 235 -7.56 -8.40 -10.12
N LEU A 236 -7.51 -8.55 -11.44
CA LEU A 236 -6.43 -9.26 -12.13
C LEU A 236 -5.14 -8.44 -12.20
N LYS A 237 -5.24 -7.11 -12.25
CA LYS A 237 -4.07 -6.20 -12.24
C LYS A 237 -3.41 -6.06 -10.88
N TYR A 238 -4.16 -6.23 -9.80
CA TYR A 238 -3.68 -6.08 -8.42
C TYR A 238 -3.95 -7.34 -7.58
N PRO A 239 -3.53 -8.54 -8.04
CA PRO A 239 -4.01 -9.80 -7.47
C PRO A 239 -3.66 -9.96 -5.99
N HIS A 240 -2.51 -9.47 -5.53
CA HIS A 240 -2.13 -9.54 -4.12
C HIS A 240 -3.10 -8.80 -3.19
N MET A 241 -3.63 -7.66 -3.61
CA MET A 241 -4.59 -6.90 -2.81
C MET A 241 -5.92 -7.64 -2.66
N PHE A 242 -6.45 -8.16 -3.76
CA PHE A 242 -7.72 -8.89 -3.75
C PHE A 242 -7.59 -10.27 -3.10
N ALA A 243 -6.40 -10.89 -3.16
CA ALA A 243 -6.09 -12.10 -2.42
C ALA A 243 -6.06 -11.87 -0.90
N ALA A 244 -5.60 -10.70 -0.44
CA ALA A 244 -5.51 -10.36 0.97
C ALA A 244 -6.82 -9.81 1.58
N ALA A 245 -7.78 -9.39 0.76
CA ALA A 245 -9.04 -8.81 1.21
C ALA A 245 -10.13 -9.86 1.47
N ASP A 246 -10.89 -9.67 2.55
CA ASP A 246 -12.05 -10.53 2.86
C ASP A 246 -13.34 -10.01 2.21
N LEU A 247 -13.41 -8.69 1.99
CA LEU A 247 -14.57 -8.00 1.45
C LEU A 247 -14.17 -7.01 0.37
N LEU A 248 -14.82 -7.12 -0.79
CA LEU A 248 -14.83 -6.12 -1.85
C LEU A 248 -16.11 -5.28 -1.76
N LEU A 249 -15.94 -3.97 -1.56
CA LEU A 249 -17.00 -2.99 -1.75
C LEU A 249 -16.85 -2.35 -3.13
N LEU A 250 -17.74 -2.73 -4.05
CA LEU A 250 -17.80 -2.11 -5.37
C LEU A 250 -18.67 -0.85 -5.28
N ASN A 251 -18.01 0.29 -5.18
CA ASN A 251 -18.58 1.59 -4.84
C ASN A 251 -18.94 2.43 -6.08
N LYS A 252 -19.78 3.44 -5.85
CA LYS A 252 -20.31 4.39 -6.84
C LYS A 252 -21.21 3.73 -7.89
N ILE A 253 -21.96 2.70 -7.50
CA ILE A 253 -22.90 2.01 -8.40
C ILE A 253 -23.99 2.94 -8.95
N ASP A 254 -24.23 4.09 -8.31
CA ASP A 254 -25.08 5.16 -8.83
C ASP A 254 -24.62 5.73 -10.18
N LEU A 255 -23.36 5.48 -10.56
CA LEU A 255 -22.79 5.91 -11.85
C LEU A 255 -22.94 4.88 -12.97
N LEU A 256 -23.38 3.65 -12.69
CA LEU A 256 -23.51 2.60 -13.71
C LEU A 256 -24.36 3.01 -14.93
N PRO A 257 -25.46 3.78 -14.80
CA PRO A 257 -26.22 4.26 -15.97
C PRO A 257 -25.42 5.16 -16.92
N HIS A 258 -24.23 5.60 -16.53
CA HIS A 258 -23.37 6.52 -17.28
C HIS A 258 -22.05 5.87 -17.72
N LEU A 259 -21.85 4.58 -17.44
CA LEU A 259 -20.58 3.89 -17.66
C LEU A 259 -20.80 2.56 -18.39
N ASP A 260 -19.93 2.24 -19.34
CA ASP A 260 -19.83 0.91 -19.92
C ASP A 260 -18.98 0.03 -18.98
N PHE A 261 -19.57 -0.40 -17.86
CA PHE A 261 -18.90 -1.19 -16.83
C PHE A 261 -19.55 -2.56 -16.64
N ASP A 262 -18.77 -3.63 -16.76
CA ASP A 262 -19.25 -4.99 -16.51
C ASP A 262 -19.06 -5.40 -15.04
N LEU A 263 -20.16 -5.30 -14.29
CA LEU A 263 -20.25 -5.74 -12.89
C LEU A 263 -19.94 -7.24 -12.75
N ALA A 264 -20.46 -8.08 -13.64
CA ALA A 264 -20.33 -9.52 -13.53
C ALA A 264 -18.89 -9.96 -13.76
N ALA A 265 -18.22 -9.37 -14.76
CA ALA A 265 -16.80 -9.61 -15.02
C ALA A 265 -15.93 -9.22 -13.82
N THR A 266 -16.16 -8.03 -13.23
CA THR A 266 -15.41 -7.59 -12.04
C THR A 266 -15.53 -8.57 -10.88
N ILE A 267 -16.74 -9.06 -10.61
CA ILE A 267 -17.00 -10.02 -9.54
C ILE A 267 -16.35 -11.38 -9.85
N GLU A 268 -16.40 -11.84 -11.10
CA GLU A 268 -15.74 -13.07 -11.54
C GLU A 268 -14.23 -12.96 -11.35
N TYR A 269 -13.60 -11.88 -11.81
CA TYR A 269 -12.18 -11.63 -11.65
C TYR A 269 -11.75 -11.57 -10.18
N ALA A 270 -12.52 -10.91 -9.33
CA ALA A 270 -12.25 -10.88 -7.90
C ALA A 270 -12.29 -12.29 -7.28
N ARG A 271 -13.28 -13.11 -7.66
CA ARG A 271 -13.41 -14.49 -7.18
C ARG A 271 -12.37 -15.45 -7.77
N ARG A 272 -11.90 -15.18 -8.99
CA ARG A 272 -10.80 -15.93 -9.59
C ARG A 272 -9.49 -15.73 -8.82
N VAL A 273 -9.26 -14.52 -8.32
CA VAL A 273 -8.10 -14.22 -7.46
C VAL A 273 -8.32 -14.74 -6.05
N ASN A 274 -9.50 -14.52 -5.47
CA ASN A 274 -9.86 -14.96 -4.14
C ASN A 274 -11.26 -15.60 -4.12
N PRO A 275 -11.37 -16.94 -4.17
CA PRO A 275 -12.66 -17.63 -4.18
C PRO A 275 -13.55 -17.40 -2.95
N LYS A 276 -12.97 -16.89 -1.85
CA LYS A 276 -13.68 -16.62 -0.59
C LYS A 276 -14.12 -15.18 -0.43
N ILE A 277 -13.71 -14.27 -1.32
CA ILE A 277 -14.02 -12.84 -1.18
C ILE A 277 -15.53 -12.61 -1.22
N GLU A 278 -16.05 -11.92 -0.20
CA GLU A 278 -17.42 -11.41 -0.24
C GLU A 278 -17.46 -10.15 -1.09
N VAL A 279 -18.55 -9.93 -1.83
CA VAL A 279 -18.71 -8.73 -2.66
C VAL A 279 -20.03 -8.06 -2.34
N LEU A 280 -19.99 -6.77 -2.06
CA LEU A 280 -21.15 -5.93 -1.88
C LEU A 280 -21.09 -4.75 -2.86
N LEU A 281 -22.21 -4.53 -3.56
CA LEU A 281 -22.42 -3.35 -4.39
C LEU A 281 -22.91 -2.22 -3.49
N VAL A 282 -22.26 -1.06 -3.54
CA VAL A 282 -22.61 0.08 -2.69
C VAL A 282 -22.55 1.41 -3.45
N SER A 283 -23.34 2.38 -2.99
CA SER A 283 -23.12 3.79 -3.29
C SER A 283 -23.13 4.58 -1.99
N ALA A 284 -21.97 5.16 -1.65
CA ALA A 284 -21.89 6.11 -0.55
C ALA A 284 -22.74 7.39 -0.79
N LYS A 285 -23.07 7.69 -2.05
CA LYS A 285 -23.85 8.87 -2.43
C LYS A 285 -25.36 8.64 -2.26
N SER A 286 -25.90 7.55 -2.81
CA SER A 286 -27.34 7.24 -2.72
C SER A 286 -27.71 6.49 -1.45
N GLY A 287 -26.74 5.83 -0.80
CA GLY A 287 -26.96 4.91 0.31
C GLY A 287 -27.33 3.49 -0.11
N GLU A 288 -27.45 3.23 -1.43
CA GLU A 288 -27.73 1.89 -1.94
C GLU A 288 -26.66 0.89 -1.49
N GLY A 289 -27.11 -0.29 -1.06
CA GLY A 289 -26.23 -1.38 -0.60
C GLY A 289 -25.63 -1.20 0.80
N LEU A 290 -25.63 0.01 1.37
CA LEU A 290 -25.07 0.25 2.71
C LEU A 290 -25.75 -0.55 3.83
N PRO A 291 -27.08 -0.77 3.84
CA PRO A 291 -27.69 -1.62 4.86
C PRO A 291 -27.11 -3.06 4.90
N ALA A 292 -26.76 -3.63 3.75
CA ALA A 292 -26.12 -4.95 3.68
C ALA A 292 -24.70 -4.91 4.24
N PHE A 293 -23.95 -3.84 3.96
CA PHE A 293 -22.63 -3.62 4.54
C PHE A 293 -22.70 -3.45 6.07
N TYR A 294 -23.67 -2.70 6.58
CA TYR A 294 -23.87 -2.51 8.02
C TYR A 294 -24.24 -3.82 8.72
N ALA A 295 -25.08 -4.65 8.09
CA ALA A 295 -25.40 -5.99 8.59
C ALA A 295 -24.15 -6.90 8.63
N TRP A 296 -23.29 -6.79 7.60
CA TRP A 296 -22.00 -7.51 7.54
C TRP A 296 -21.08 -7.10 8.71
N ILE A 297 -20.99 -5.80 9.01
CA ILE A 297 -20.25 -5.26 10.16
C ILE A 297 -20.86 -5.77 11.47
N ALA A 298 -22.17 -5.58 11.66
CA ALA A 298 -22.86 -5.88 12.92
C ALA A 298 -22.70 -7.35 13.32
N LYS A 299 -22.82 -8.28 12.36
CA LYS A 299 -22.63 -9.72 12.58
C LYS A 299 -21.24 -10.03 13.14
N ARG A 300 -20.20 -9.41 12.59
CA ARG A 300 -18.80 -9.67 12.96
C ARG A 300 -18.37 -8.91 14.21
N ALA A 301 -18.83 -7.69 14.38
CA ALA A 301 -18.62 -6.92 15.61
C ALA A 301 -19.29 -7.59 16.82
N ALA A 302 -20.46 -8.22 16.65
CA ALA A 302 -21.08 -9.05 17.69
C ALA A 302 -20.21 -10.26 18.07
N ALA A 303 -19.60 -10.94 17.08
CA ALA A 303 -18.70 -12.07 17.32
C ALA A 303 -17.42 -11.64 18.06
N ALA A 304 -16.80 -10.52 17.65
CA ALA A 304 -15.62 -9.97 18.33
C ALA A 304 -15.88 -9.63 19.80
N ARG A 305 -17.02 -8.98 20.09
CA ARG A 305 -17.45 -8.69 21.47
C ARG A 305 -17.69 -9.95 22.29
N ALA A 306 -18.34 -10.96 21.71
CA ALA A 306 -18.61 -12.21 22.40
C ALA A 306 -17.30 -12.96 22.75
N ALA A 307 -16.34 -12.97 21.83
CA ALA A 307 -15.02 -13.57 22.06
C ALA A 307 -14.25 -12.85 23.19
N ALA A 308 -14.25 -11.51 23.21
CA ALA A 308 -13.62 -10.72 24.26
C ALA A 308 -14.23 -11.01 25.64
N LYS A 309 -15.57 -11.07 25.72
CA LYS A 309 -16.28 -11.39 26.97
C LYS A 309 -16.00 -12.81 27.48
N ALA A 310 -15.72 -13.75 26.58
CA ALA A 310 -15.38 -15.12 26.98
C ALA A 310 -13.93 -15.27 27.46
N ALA A 311 -13.05 -14.33 27.12
CA ALA A 311 -11.64 -14.36 27.45
C ALA A 311 -11.27 -13.60 28.75
N GLY A 312 -12.16 -12.71 29.23
CA GLY A 312 -12.01 -11.96 30.48
C GLY A 312 -12.86 -12.51 31.61
#